data_AF-A0ABD4JFH1-F1
#
_entry.id   AF-A0ABD4JFH1-F1
#
_cell.length_a   1.000
_cell.length_b   1.000
_cell.length_c   1.000
_cell.angle_alpha   90.00
_cell.angle_beta   90.00
_cell.angle_gamma   90.00
#
_symmetry.space_group_name_H-M   'P 1'
#
loop_
_entity.id
_entity.type
_entity.pdbx_description
1 polymer ?
#
loop_
_entity_poly.entity_id
_entity_poly.type
_entity_poly.pdbx_seq_one_letter_code
_entity_poly.pdbx_strand_id
1 'polypeptide(L)'
;MQINSFSDVDVALKRLCEVSVGIEKINGEVTLECNRIKEARKSEVERLESEKNFIEQQITIFCENNKAEFAEKRSKEFTFGEIGYRISKSVSIPRVKAKLESLISSIKAFGLAKECITYSEVPNKEALAELKDEDLVKLGLKRVVKDNFRIVPKIESLEIG
;
A
#
# COMPACT_ATOMS: atom_id res chain seq x y z
N MET A 1 -12.76 34.75 12.69
CA MET A 1 -14.05 34.27 13.22
C MET A 1 -13.79 33.81 14.65
N GLN A 2 -14.26 34.54 15.66
CA GLN A 2 -14.19 34.09 17.04
C GLN A 2 -15.54 33.49 17.41
N ILE A 3 -15.54 32.20 17.74
CA ILE A 3 -16.75 31.47 18.10
C ILE A 3 -16.99 31.68 19.59
N ASN A 4 -17.96 32.55 19.92
CA ASN A 4 -18.24 32.93 21.30
C ASN A 4 -19.53 32.31 21.88
N SER A 5 -20.32 31.62 21.05
CA SER A 5 -21.60 31.00 21.44
C SER A 5 -21.85 29.71 20.65
N PHE A 6 -22.67 28.81 21.20
CA PHE A 6 -23.08 27.57 20.50
C PHE A 6 -23.83 27.83 19.18
N SER A 7 -24.53 28.96 19.03
CA SER A 7 -25.09 29.37 17.73
C SER A 7 -24.02 29.73 16.70
N ASP A 8 -22.88 30.28 17.12
CA ASP A 8 -21.76 30.56 16.22
C ASP A 8 -21.04 29.25 15.84
N VAL A 9 -21.01 28.26 16.74
CA VAL A 9 -20.57 26.88 16.43
C VAL A 9 -21.48 26.28 15.35
N ASP A 10 -22.79 26.43 15.43
CA ASP A 10 -23.74 25.92 14.42
C ASP A 10 -23.53 26.57 13.04
N VAL A 11 -23.33 27.89 13.00
CA VAL A 11 -23.00 28.62 11.76
C VAL A 11 -21.63 28.18 11.22
N ALA A 12 -20.64 27.99 12.09
CA ALA A 12 -19.33 27.50 11.69
C ALA A 12 -19.37 26.05 11.20
N LEU A 13 -20.22 25.19 11.78
CA LEU A 13 -20.47 23.82 11.33
C LEU A 13 -21.13 23.81 9.94
N LYS A 14 -22.13 24.67 9.72
CA LYS A 14 -22.73 24.85 8.39
C LYS A 14 -21.68 25.27 7.37
N ARG A 15 -20.85 26.26 7.71
CA ARG A 15 -19.77 26.72 6.83
C ARG A 15 -18.73 25.64 6.58
N LEU A 16 -18.41 24.83 7.60
CA LEU A 16 -17.50 23.70 7.49
C LEU A 16 -18.05 22.67 6.50
N CYS A 17 -19.34 22.34 6.57
CA CYS A 17 -19.97 21.44 5.61
C CYS A 17 -19.95 22.03 4.19
N GLU A 18 -20.26 23.31 3.99
CA GLU A 18 -20.18 23.97 2.67
C GLU A 18 -18.77 23.89 2.09
N VAL A 19 -17.75 24.13 2.92
CA VAL A 19 -16.34 24.03 2.53
C VAL A 19 -15.96 22.58 2.21
N SER A 20 -16.40 21.61 3.01
CA SER A 20 -16.18 20.18 2.74
C SER A 20 -16.79 19.73 1.42
N VAL A 21 -18.03 20.13 1.12
CA VAL A 21 -18.69 19.87 -0.18
C VAL A 21 -17.94 20.55 -1.32
N GLY A 22 -17.49 21.79 -1.13
CA GLY A 22 -16.67 22.50 -2.10
C GLY A 22 -15.35 21.78 -2.40
N ILE A 23 -14.66 21.28 -1.36
CA ILE A 23 -13.44 20.48 -1.51
C ILE A 23 -13.74 19.17 -2.27
N GLU A 24 -14.82 18.48 -1.92
CA GLU A 24 -15.19 17.23 -2.57
C GLU A 24 -15.54 17.43 -4.04
N LYS A 25 -16.26 18.51 -4.38
CA LYS A 25 -16.55 18.89 -5.75
C LYS A 25 -15.27 19.15 -6.55
N ILE A 26 -14.34 19.95 -6.01
CA ILE A 26 -13.05 20.23 -6.66
C ILE A 26 -12.26 18.94 -6.85
N ASN A 27 -12.18 18.08 -5.83
CA ASN A 27 -11.50 16.78 -5.95
C ASN A 27 -12.16 15.87 -6.99
N GLY A 28 -13.50 15.90 -7.09
CA GLY A 28 -14.25 15.20 -8.15
C GLY A 28 -13.87 15.71 -9.53
N GLU A 29 -13.85 17.02 -9.74
CA GLU A 29 -13.44 17.65 -11.01
C GLU A 29 -11.99 17.31 -11.37
N VAL A 30 -11.06 17.39 -10.41
CA VAL A 30 -9.65 16.99 -10.60
C VAL A 30 -9.53 15.52 -10.97
N THR A 31 -10.31 14.64 -10.33
CA THR A 31 -10.32 13.20 -10.63
C THR A 31 -10.82 12.94 -12.05
N LEU A 32 -11.88 13.63 -12.48
CA LEU A 32 -12.40 13.53 -13.84
C LEU A 32 -11.40 14.01 -14.88
N GLU A 33 -10.74 15.14 -14.65
CA GLU A 33 -9.71 15.66 -15.56
C GLU A 33 -8.47 14.74 -15.59
N CYS A 34 -8.07 14.20 -14.44
CA CYS A 34 -7.00 13.21 -14.37
C CYS A 34 -7.35 11.97 -15.19
N ASN A 35 -8.59 11.48 -15.11
CA ASN A 35 -9.05 10.36 -15.92
C ASN A 35 -9.04 10.71 -17.41
N ARG A 36 -9.51 11.89 -17.82
CA ARG A 36 -9.43 12.33 -19.22
C ARG A 36 -8.01 12.39 -19.76
N ILE A 37 -7.08 12.95 -18.98
CA ILE A 37 -5.66 13.01 -19.35
C ILE A 37 -5.09 11.59 -19.45
N LYS A 38 -5.39 10.73 -18.48
CA LYS A 38 -4.98 9.33 -18.48
C LYS A 38 -5.52 8.61 -19.71
N GLU A 39 -6.79 8.76 -20.06
CA GLU A 39 -7.40 8.14 -21.24
C GLU A 39 -6.78 8.66 -22.54
N ALA A 40 -6.59 9.97 -22.67
CA ALA A 40 -5.98 10.57 -23.85
C ALA A 40 -4.53 10.11 -24.07
N ARG A 41 -3.79 9.89 -22.98
CA ARG A 41 -2.40 9.39 -23.03
C ARG A 41 -2.30 7.87 -22.94
N LYS A 42 -3.38 7.16 -22.62
CA LYS A 42 -3.38 5.71 -22.43
C LYS A 42 -2.89 5.00 -23.68
N SER A 43 -3.34 5.41 -24.86
CA SER A 43 -2.92 4.79 -26.12
C SER A 43 -1.43 5.02 -26.42
N GLU A 44 -0.88 6.19 -26.05
CA GLU A 44 0.56 6.44 -26.22
C GLU A 44 1.39 5.63 -25.23
N VAL A 45 0.95 5.58 -23.96
CA VAL A 45 1.59 4.77 -22.93
C VAL A 45 1.52 3.29 -23.31
N GLU A 46 0.37 2.78 -23.74
CA GLU A 46 0.19 1.38 -24.14
C GLU A 46 1.05 1.03 -25.37
N ARG A 47 1.20 1.96 -26.32
CA ARG A 47 2.13 1.79 -27.46
C ARG A 47 3.59 1.70 -26.98
N LEU A 48 4.02 2.60 -26.10
CA LEU A 48 5.39 2.60 -25.55
C LEU A 48 5.64 1.39 -24.66
N GLU A 49 4.65 0.97 -23.86
CA GLU A 49 4.71 -0.25 -23.05
C GLU A 49 4.79 -1.49 -23.94
N SER A 50 4.03 -1.54 -25.03
CA SER A 50 4.08 -2.64 -26.00
C SER A 50 5.44 -2.71 -26.69
N GLU A 51 6.00 -1.56 -27.11
CA GLU A 51 7.32 -1.48 -27.74
C GLU A 51 8.42 -1.90 -26.75
N LYS A 52 8.36 -1.40 -25.52
CA LYS A 52 9.26 -1.80 -24.43
C LYS A 52 9.18 -3.31 -24.19
N ASN A 53 7.98 -3.86 -24.02
CA ASN A 53 7.80 -5.29 -23.77
C ASN A 53 8.30 -6.13 -24.94
N PHE A 54 8.07 -5.69 -26.18
CA PHE A 54 8.59 -6.35 -27.37
C PHE A 54 10.12 -6.38 -27.37
N ILE A 55 10.78 -5.24 -27.08
CA ILE A 55 12.25 -5.17 -26.97
C ILE A 55 12.77 -6.09 -25.86
N GLU A 56 12.14 -6.07 -24.67
CA GLU A 56 12.50 -6.96 -23.56
C GLU A 56 12.34 -8.44 -23.95
N GLN A 57 11.28 -8.79 -24.67
CA GLN A 57 11.07 -10.14 -25.20
C GLN A 57 12.13 -10.53 -26.24
N GLN A 58 12.48 -9.65 -27.18
CA GLN A 58 13.53 -9.91 -28.15
C GLN A 58 14.90 -10.12 -27.46
N ILE A 59 15.23 -9.28 -26.48
CA ILE A 59 16.45 -9.44 -25.67
C ILE A 59 16.40 -10.79 -24.93
N THR A 60 15.26 -11.16 -24.35
CA THR A 60 15.08 -12.43 -23.65
C THR A 60 15.30 -13.62 -24.60
N ILE A 61 14.63 -13.63 -25.76
CA ILE A 61 14.78 -14.68 -26.78
C ILE A 61 16.24 -14.77 -27.23
N PHE A 62 16.90 -13.64 -27.49
CA PHE A 62 18.31 -13.61 -27.85
C PHE A 62 19.21 -14.19 -26.75
N CYS A 63 18.94 -13.87 -25.48
CA CYS A 63 19.66 -14.42 -24.34
C CYS A 63 19.41 -15.91 -24.16
N GLU A 64 18.19 -16.40 -24.41
CA GLU A 64 17.84 -17.83 -24.31
C GLU A 64 18.51 -18.66 -25.40
N ASN A 65 18.56 -18.15 -26.63
CA ASN A 65 19.28 -18.80 -27.73
C ASN A 65 20.80 -18.81 -27.50
N ASN A 66 21.36 -17.75 -26.88
CA ASN A 66 22.79 -17.63 -26.59
C ASN A 66 23.15 -18.03 -25.15
N LYS A 67 22.34 -18.86 -24.49
CA LYS A 67 22.55 -19.29 -23.10
C LYS A 67 23.94 -19.93 -22.86
N ALA A 68 24.53 -20.52 -23.89
CA ALA A 68 25.89 -21.05 -23.86
C ALA A 68 26.95 -19.99 -23.54
N GLU A 69 26.79 -18.74 -24.01
CA GLU A 69 27.70 -17.64 -23.70
C GLU A 69 27.56 -17.12 -22.25
N PHE A 70 26.40 -17.35 -21.62
CA PHE A 70 26.15 -17.00 -20.22
C PHE A 70 26.56 -18.10 -19.24
N ALA A 71 27.15 -19.20 -19.72
CA ALA A 71 27.61 -20.31 -18.89
C ALA A 71 28.86 -19.94 -18.06
N GLU A 72 29.73 -19.08 -18.60
CA GLU A 72 31.00 -18.69 -17.95
C GLU A 72 30.84 -17.42 -17.09
N LYS A 73 30.18 -16.38 -17.63
CA LYS A 73 29.76 -15.19 -16.87
C LYS A 73 28.25 -15.01 -17.03
N ARG A 74 27.53 -15.15 -15.92
CA ARG A 74 26.06 -15.03 -15.91
C ARG A 74 25.53 -13.62 -16.13
N SER A 75 26.41 -12.62 -16.15
CA SER A 75 26.09 -11.21 -16.40
C SER A 75 27.00 -10.63 -17.49
N LYS A 76 26.42 -9.85 -18.41
CA LYS A 76 27.11 -9.04 -19.41
C LYS A 76 26.70 -7.58 -19.21
N GLU A 77 27.68 -6.73 -18.95
CA GLU A 77 27.51 -5.29 -18.81
C GLU A 77 27.64 -4.62 -20.19
N PHE A 78 26.72 -3.71 -20.52
CA PHE A 78 26.74 -2.90 -21.74
C PHE A 78 26.72 -1.42 -21.40
N THR A 79 27.01 -0.58 -22.40
CA THR A 79 27.01 0.89 -22.30
C THR A 79 25.72 1.48 -21.74
N PHE A 80 24.58 0.82 -21.93
CA PHE A 80 23.26 1.31 -21.53
C PHE A 80 22.53 0.41 -20.50
N GLY A 81 23.21 -0.60 -19.94
CA GLY A 81 22.63 -1.48 -18.92
C GLY A 81 23.34 -2.82 -18.80
N GLU A 82 22.96 -3.63 -17.81
CA GLU A 82 23.46 -5.00 -17.63
C GLU A 82 22.34 -6.00 -17.95
N ILE A 83 22.67 -7.05 -18.70
CA ILE A 83 21.81 -8.24 -18.81
C ILE A 83 22.45 -9.37 -18.02
N GLY A 84 21.65 -10.12 -17.27
CA GLY A 84 22.19 -11.25 -16.53
C GLY A 84 21.13 -12.25 -16.11
N TYR A 85 21.51 -13.52 -16.11
CA TYR A 85 20.70 -14.58 -15.56
C TYR A 85 20.83 -14.62 -14.05
N ARG A 86 19.85 -14.03 -13.36
CA ARG A 86 19.68 -14.25 -11.92
C ARG A 86 18.87 -15.53 -11.70
N ILE A 87 19.46 -16.49 -10.99
CA ILE A 87 18.69 -17.62 -10.45
C ILE A 87 17.90 -17.08 -9.25
N SER A 88 16.70 -16.59 -9.51
CA SER A 88 15.72 -16.32 -8.47
C SER A 88 15.13 -17.66 -8.02
N LYS A 89 15.61 -18.19 -6.89
CA LYS A 89 15.01 -19.36 -6.23
C LYS A 89 13.66 -18.95 -5.61
N SER A 90 12.67 -18.70 -6.45
CA SER A 90 11.32 -18.38 -6.00
C SER A 90 10.57 -19.68 -5.74
N VAL A 91 10.25 -19.95 -4.48
CA VAL A 91 9.43 -21.10 -4.09
C VAL A 91 7.97 -20.67 -4.14
N SER A 92 7.16 -21.36 -4.95
CA SER A 92 5.71 -21.10 -5.01
C SER A 92 5.05 -21.60 -3.73
N ILE A 93 4.55 -20.67 -2.90
CA ILE A 93 3.80 -21.00 -1.69
C ILE A 93 2.34 -21.28 -2.09
N PRO A 94 1.79 -22.47 -1.80
CA PRO A 94 0.39 -22.77 -2.09
C PRO A 94 -0.55 -21.86 -1.31
N ARG A 95 -1.48 -21.18 -2.01
CA ARG A 95 -2.50 -20.29 -1.40
C ARG A 95 -3.70 -21.02 -0.78
N VAL A 96 -3.77 -22.34 -0.93
CA VAL A 96 -4.88 -23.15 -0.40
C VAL A 96 -4.67 -23.35 1.09
N LYS A 97 -5.63 -22.93 1.93
CA LYS A 97 -5.55 -23.00 3.40
C LYS A 97 -5.08 -24.37 3.92
N ALA A 98 -5.70 -25.46 3.47
CA ALA A 98 -5.33 -26.82 3.89
C ALA A 98 -3.88 -27.20 3.53
N LYS A 99 -3.37 -26.75 2.37
CA LYS A 99 -1.98 -27.01 1.96
C LYS A 99 -1.00 -26.09 2.68
N LEU A 100 -1.42 -24.87 2.99
CA LEU A 100 -0.63 -23.92 3.75
C LEU A 100 -0.47 -24.39 5.20
N GLU A 101 -1.53 -24.91 5.82
CA GLU A 101 -1.47 -25.47 7.18
C GLU A 101 -0.59 -26.72 7.24
N SER A 102 -0.73 -27.64 6.28
CA SER A 102 0.17 -28.80 6.17
C SER A 102 1.63 -28.39 5.89
N LEU A 103 1.84 -27.35 5.08
CA LEU A 103 3.17 -26.80 4.82
C LEU A 103 3.75 -26.16 6.09
N ILE A 104 2.99 -25.35 6.82
CA ILE A 104 3.40 -24.75 8.09
C ILE A 104 3.70 -25.83 9.13
N SER A 105 2.86 -26.86 9.22
CA SER A 105 3.07 -28.01 10.11
C SER A 105 4.34 -28.77 9.75
N SER A 106 4.59 -28.99 8.45
CA SER A 106 5.82 -29.62 7.96
C SER A 106 7.06 -28.74 8.23
N ILE A 107 6.97 -27.42 8.00
CA ILE A 107 8.05 -26.47 8.30
C ILE A 107 8.38 -26.47 9.79
N LYS A 108 7.37 -26.56 10.67
CA LYS A 108 7.54 -26.70 12.12
C LYS A 108 8.17 -28.04 12.48
N ALA A 109 7.73 -29.14 11.87
CA ALA A 109 8.28 -30.48 12.10
C ALA A 109 9.73 -30.63 11.64
N PHE A 110 10.11 -29.92 10.55
CA PHE A 110 11.48 -29.87 10.05
C PHE A 110 12.39 -28.91 10.84
N GLY A 111 11.88 -28.23 11.87
CA GLY A 111 12.67 -27.30 12.70
C GLY A 111 13.00 -25.97 12.02
N LEU A 112 12.48 -25.71 10.82
CA LEU A 112 12.71 -24.50 10.01
C LEU A 112 11.72 -23.37 10.32
N ALA A 113 10.93 -23.51 11.40
CA ALA A 113 9.93 -22.52 11.82
C ALA A 113 10.52 -21.11 12.03
N LYS A 114 11.78 -21.02 12.45
CA LYS A 114 12.43 -19.74 12.75
C LYS A 114 12.92 -19.01 11.48
N GLU A 115 13.17 -19.74 10.40
CA GLU A 115 13.71 -19.19 9.15
C GLU A 115 12.63 -19.04 8.07
N CYS A 116 11.59 -19.88 8.10
CA CYS A 116 10.55 -19.94 7.06
C CYS A 116 9.17 -19.44 7.51
N ILE A 117 8.96 -19.11 8.79
CA ILE A 117 7.71 -18.52 9.28
C ILE A 117 8.00 -17.13 9.82
N THR A 118 7.54 -16.12 9.10
CA THR A 118 7.63 -14.73 9.57
C THR A 118 6.49 -14.48 10.57
N TYR A 119 6.82 -14.37 11.84
CA TYR A 119 5.91 -13.90 12.87
C TYR A 119 5.98 -12.37 12.90
N SER A 120 4.91 -11.70 12.47
CA SER A 120 4.78 -10.26 12.62
C SER A 120 4.11 -9.98 13.97
N GLU A 121 4.91 -9.73 14.99
CA GLU A 121 4.43 -9.33 16.32
C GLU A 121 4.13 -7.83 16.31
N VAL A 122 2.94 -7.48 15.81
CA VAL A 122 2.46 -6.10 15.86
C VAL A 122 1.89 -5.84 17.25
N PRO A 123 2.37 -4.81 17.98
CA PRO A 123 1.79 -4.47 19.27
C PRO A 123 0.33 -4.07 19.10
N ASN A 124 -0.56 -4.82 19.74
CA ASN A 124 -1.99 -4.53 19.72
C ASN A 124 -2.25 -3.30 20.59
N LYS A 125 -2.45 -2.15 19.95
CA LYS A 125 -2.70 -0.86 20.61
C LYS A 125 -4.01 -0.86 21.42
N GLU A 126 -5.01 -1.65 21.04
CA GLU A 126 -6.27 -1.75 21.78
C GLU A 126 -6.06 -2.51 23.08
N ALA A 127 -5.38 -3.66 23.03
CA ALA A 127 -5.04 -4.41 24.24
C ALA A 127 -4.11 -3.61 25.17
N LEU A 128 -3.12 -2.88 24.61
CA LEU A 128 -2.29 -1.95 25.39
C LEU A 128 -3.09 -0.80 25.98
N ALA A 129 -4.16 -0.35 25.33
CA ALA A 129 -5.02 0.72 25.85
C ALA A 129 -5.92 0.25 27.00
N GLU A 130 -6.27 -1.04 27.08
CA GLU A 130 -7.04 -1.63 28.19
C GLU A 130 -6.18 -2.01 29.41
N LEU A 131 -4.86 -2.15 29.25
CA LEU A 131 -3.97 -2.45 30.37
C LEU A 131 -4.00 -1.34 31.44
N LYS A 132 -3.75 -1.73 32.69
CA LYS A 132 -3.60 -0.79 33.79
C LYS A 132 -2.35 0.06 33.57
N ASP A 133 -2.39 1.29 34.09
CA ASP A 133 -1.29 2.26 33.97
C ASP A 133 0.02 1.70 34.56
N GLU A 134 -0.06 0.83 35.57
CA GLU A 134 1.10 0.13 36.14
C GLU A 134 1.81 -0.80 35.13
N ASP A 135 1.05 -1.52 34.30
CA ASP A 135 1.58 -2.40 33.26
C ASP A 135 2.07 -1.61 32.05
N LEU A 136 1.40 -0.51 31.70
CA LEU A 136 1.86 0.42 30.66
C LEU A 136 3.21 1.05 31.02
N VAL A 137 3.37 1.47 32.28
CA VAL A 137 4.65 2.03 32.78
C VAL A 137 5.76 0.98 32.76
N LYS A 138 5.48 -0.27 33.14
CA LYS A 138 6.44 -1.39 33.02
C LYS A 138 6.87 -1.66 31.57
N LEU A 139 5.98 -1.42 30.62
CA LEU A 139 6.24 -1.53 29.18
C LEU A 139 6.88 -0.25 28.58
N GLY A 140 7.17 0.77 29.39
CA GLY A 140 7.73 2.05 28.93
C GLY A 140 6.74 2.92 28.14
N LEU A 141 5.46 2.59 28.18
CA LEU A 141 4.39 3.29 27.51
C LEU A 141 3.73 4.29 28.48
N LYS A 142 3.52 5.52 28.03
CA LYS A 142 2.69 6.49 28.75
C LYS A 142 1.32 6.53 28.12
N ARG A 143 0.27 6.32 28.93
CA ARG A 143 -1.10 6.57 28.48
C ARG A 143 -1.26 8.06 28.22
N VAL A 144 -1.28 8.42 26.95
CA VAL A 144 -1.60 9.79 26.53
C VAL A 144 -3.11 9.86 26.39
N VAL A 145 -3.80 10.22 27.48
CA VAL A 145 -5.22 10.58 27.42
C VAL A 145 -5.30 11.95 26.74
N LYS A 146 -5.44 11.94 25.43
CA LYS A 146 -5.78 13.13 24.65
C LYS A 146 -7.29 13.14 24.43
N ASP A 147 -7.97 14.08 25.06
CA ASP A 147 -9.35 14.43 24.73
C ASP A 147 -9.39 14.89 23.26
N ASN A 148 -9.74 13.97 22.36
CA ASN A 148 -9.83 14.26 20.94
C ASN A 148 -11.20 14.88 20.68
N PHE A 149 -11.23 16.22 20.71
CA PHE A 149 -12.39 16.98 20.28
C PHE A 149 -12.64 16.69 18.80
N ARG A 150 -13.67 15.89 18.50
CA ARG A 150 -14.02 15.47 17.15
C ARG A 150 -15.19 16.31 16.64
N ILE A 151 -14.92 17.17 15.66
CA ILE A 151 -15.96 17.87 14.91
C ILE A 151 -16.44 16.92 13.81
N VAL A 152 -17.68 16.45 13.90
CA VAL A 152 -18.31 15.63 12.86
C VAL A 152 -19.35 16.50 12.13
N PRO A 153 -18.97 17.15 11.01
CA PRO A 153 -19.93 17.87 10.19
C PRO A 153 -20.96 16.89 9.58
N LYS A 154 -22.25 17.16 9.76
CA LYS A 154 -23.33 16.40 9.12
C LYS A 154 -23.58 16.96 7.72
N ILE A 155 -22.81 16.46 6.75
CA ILE A 155 -22.93 16.83 5.33
C ILE A 155 -24.31 16.51 4.75
N GLU A 156 -24.96 15.43 5.19
CA GLU A 156 -26.33 15.05 4.80
C GLU A 156 -27.40 16.10 5.16
N SER A 157 -27.17 16.93 6.18
CA SER A 157 -28.12 17.97 6.59
C SER A 157 -28.09 19.22 5.69
N LEU A 158 -27.14 19.32 4.77
CA LEU A 158 -27.10 20.39 3.75
C LEU A 158 -27.88 20.04 2.48
N GLU A 159 -28.14 18.76 2.23
CA GLU A 159 -28.86 18.29 1.04
C GLU A 159 -30.38 18.34 1.20
N ILE A 160 -30.89 18.62 2.42
CA ILE A 160 -32.30 18.81 2.71
C ILE A 160 -32.59 20.32 2.85
N GLY A 161 -32.56 21.03 1.73
CA GLY A 161 -32.87 22.46 1.64
C GLY A 161 -33.20 22.88 0.23
#